data_AF-A0A3D8PNQ7-F1
#
_entry.id   AF-A0A3D8PNQ7-F1
#
_cell.length_a   1.000
_cell.length_b   1.000
_cell.length_c   1.000
_cell.angle_alpha   90.00
_cell.angle_beta   90.00
_cell.angle_gamma   90.00
#
_symmetry.space_group_name_H-M   'P 1'
#
loop_
_entity.id
_entity.type
_entity.pdbx_description
1 polymer ?
#
loop_
_entity_poly.entity_id
_entity_poly.type
_entity_poly.pdbx_seq_one_letter_code
_entity_poly.pdbx_strand_id
1 'polypeptide(L)'
;MNLNDFIQIGINVRSAREEGALGFSTDFLSKKIEIQLGEEAFKNFAEGRKINKEEFNDEFPIRLSFEYNNCLFETIMTDETYNAEFKELYESQFIEEVSSDPIRPRGVSWNEIAMKEAGHKESDFR
;
A
#
# COMPACT_ATOMS: atom_id res chain seq x y z
N MET A 1 11.75 -24.77 2.34
CA MET A 1 12.17 -23.63 3.19
C MET A 1 12.39 -24.17 4.59
N ASN A 2 13.52 -23.85 5.22
CA ASN A 2 13.92 -24.34 6.55
C ASN A 2 13.67 -23.24 7.62
N LEU A 3 13.84 -23.58 8.90
CA LEU A 3 13.60 -22.64 10.02
C LEU A 3 14.51 -21.39 9.97
N ASN A 4 15.76 -21.55 9.53
CA ASN A 4 16.68 -20.42 9.40
C ASN A 4 16.21 -19.46 8.30
N ASP A 5 15.66 -19.99 7.20
CA ASP A 5 15.07 -19.16 6.15
C ASP A 5 13.88 -18.36 6.70
N PHE A 6 13.01 -18.98 7.52
CA PHE A 6 11.89 -18.26 8.15
C PHE A 6 12.35 -17.15 9.10
N ILE A 7 13.37 -17.42 9.92
CA ILE A 7 13.93 -16.41 10.84
C ILE A 7 14.51 -15.25 10.02
N GLN A 8 15.27 -15.56 8.96
CA GLN A 8 15.87 -14.53 8.12
C GLN A 8 14.82 -13.70 7.38
N ILE A 9 13.76 -14.34 6.88
CA ILE A 9 12.61 -13.64 6.30
C ILE A 9 11.99 -12.70 7.35
N GLY A 10 11.79 -13.17 8.58
CA GLY A 10 11.24 -12.34 9.66
C GLY A 10 12.09 -11.10 9.97
N ILE A 11 13.42 -11.26 10.00
CA ILE A 11 14.37 -10.14 10.21
C ILE A 11 14.25 -9.14 9.06
N ASN A 12 14.31 -9.61 7.80
CA ASN A 12 14.28 -8.74 6.63
C ASN A 12 12.95 -7.99 6.51
N VAL A 13 11.82 -8.65 6.78
CA VAL A 13 10.48 -8.04 6.79
C VAL A 13 10.39 -6.94 7.85
N ARG A 14 10.98 -7.18 9.03
CA ARG A 14 11.02 -6.18 10.10
C ARG A 14 11.88 -4.97 9.71
N SER A 15 13.07 -5.21 9.16
CA SER A 15 13.96 -4.12 8.71
C SER A 15 13.31 -3.29 7.60
N ALA A 16 12.71 -3.94 6.59
CA ALA A 16 11.98 -3.24 5.53
C ALA A 16 10.82 -2.38 6.07
N ARG A 17 10.17 -2.83 7.16
CA ARG A 17 9.15 -2.03 7.84
C ARG A 17 9.72 -0.82 8.56
N GLU A 18 10.80 -1.01 9.31
CA GLU A 18 11.47 0.08 10.04
C GLU A 18 12.05 1.14 9.09
N GLU A 19 12.48 0.74 7.89
CA GLU A 19 12.95 1.61 6.81
C GLU A 19 11.82 2.25 5.99
N GLY A 20 10.55 1.92 6.27
CA GLY A 20 9.38 2.46 5.56
C GLY A 20 9.18 1.89 4.15
N ALA A 21 9.91 0.85 3.77
CA ALA A 21 9.75 0.14 2.49
C ALA A 21 8.55 -0.82 2.48
N LEU A 22 8.04 -1.21 3.66
CA LEU A 22 6.95 -2.16 3.84
C LEU A 22 6.01 -1.75 4.99
N GLY A 23 4.71 -1.65 4.73
CA GLY A 23 3.69 -1.42 5.74
C GLY A 23 2.70 -2.59 5.79
N PHE A 24 2.21 -2.93 6.97
CA PHE A 24 1.10 -3.86 7.15
C PHE A 24 0.01 -3.17 7.93
N SER A 25 -1.22 -3.27 7.42
CA SER A 25 -2.40 -2.98 8.24
C SER A 25 -3.48 -4.02 7.97
N THR A 26 -4.40 -4.13 8.91
CA THR A 26 -5.60 -4.94 8.72
C THR A 26 -6.77 -3.98 8.67
N ASP A 27 -7.47 -3.97 7.54
CA ASP A 27 -8.78 -3.36 7.51
C ASP A 27 -9.78 -4.36 8.09
N PHE A 28 -10.27 -4.03 9.28
CA PHE A 28 -11.21 -4.87 10.03
C PHE A 28 -12.56 -5.00 9.32
N LEU A 29 -12.92 -4.05 8.44
CA LEU A 29 -14.18 -4.08 7.69
C LEU A 29 -14.07 -5.00 6.48
N SER A 30 -13.01 -4.88 5.67
CA SER A 30 -12.81 -5.76 4.52
C SER A 30 -12.23 -7.14 4.87
N LYS A 31 -11.68 -7.31 6.08
CA LYS A 31 -10.90 -8.49 6.50
C LYS A 31 -9.72 -8.79 5.58
N LYS A 32 -9.25 -7.78 4.84
CA LYS A 32 -8.08 -7.88 3.99
C LYS A 32 -6.85 -7.42 4.77
N ILE A 33 -5.73 -8.06 4.44
CA ILE A 33 -4.43 -7.57 4.86
C ILE A 33 -4.00 -6.55 3.83
N GLU A 34 -3.83 -5.32 4.25
CA GLU A 34 -3.31 -4.26 3.41
C GLU A 34 -1.78 -4.21 3.57
N ILE A 35 -1.10 -4.25 2.44
CA ILE A 35 0.36 -4.29 2.37
C ILE A 35 0.81 -3.09 1.55
N GLN A 36 1.41 -2.13 2.24
CA GLN A 36 2.01 -0.98 1.58
C GLN A 36 3.42 -1.36 1.13
N LEU A 37 3.72 -1.15 -0.15
CA LEU A 37 5.03 -1.43 -0.74
C LEU A 37 5.70 -0.14 -1.19
N GLY A 38 7.03 -0.09 -1.08
CA GLY A 38 7.85 0.85 -1.84
C GLY A 38 7.63 0.67 -3.35
N GLU A 39 7.86 1.74 -4.11
CA GLU A 39 7.52 1.82 -5.54
C GLU A 39 8.15 0.70 -6.39
N GLU A 40 9.42 0.39 -6.17
CA GLU A 40 10.14 -0.66 -6.89
C GLU A 40 9.56 -2.05 -6.59
N ALA A 41 9.31 -2.35 -5.31
CA ALA A 41 8.70 -3.61 -4.90
C ALA A 41 7.29 -3.74 -5.49
N PHE A 42 6.49 -2.67 -5.47
CA PHE A 42 5.17 -2.65 -6.07
C PHE A 42 5.23 -2.92 -7.57
N LYS A 43 6.11 -2.25 -8.33
CA LYS A 43 6.31 -2.49 -9.76
C LYS A 43 6.58 -3.97 -10.04
N ASN A 44 7.56 -4.57 -9.37
CA ASN A 44 7.88 -5.98 -9.58
C ASN A 44 6.71 -6.93 -9.23
N PHE A 45 5.95 -6.58 -8.19
CA PHE A 45 4.83 -7.40 -7.74
C PHE A 45 3.52 -7.15 -8.51
N ALA A 46 3.39 -6.05 -9.22
CA ALA A 46 2.21 -5.69 -9.99
C ALA A 46 2.23 -6.28 -11.42
N GLU A 47 3.37 -6.81 -11.88
CA GLU A 47 3.53 -7.39 -13.22
C GLU A 47 2.43 -8.42 -13.54
N GLY A 48 1.74 -8.22 -14.68
CA GLY A 48 0.66 -9.09 -15.15
C GLY A 48 -0.64 -9.04 -14.33
N ARG A 49 -0.80 -8.05 -13.43
CA ARG A 49 -2.01 -7.90 -12.61
C ARG A 49 -2.81 -6.68 -13.04
N LYS A 50 -4.13 -6.75 -12.84
CA LYS A 50 -5.01 -5.60 -12.99
C LYS A 50 -4.74 -4.62 -11.84
N ILE A 51 -4.46 -3.37 -12.19
CA ILE A 51 -4.12 -2.32 -11.24
C ILE A 51 -5.26 -1.31 -11.17
N ASN A 52 -5.64 -0.94 -9.96
CA ASN A 52 -6.55 0.17 -9.70
C ASN A 52 -5.72 1.43 -9.49
N LYS A 53 -6.17 2.54 -10.08
CA LYS A 53 -5.57 3.86 -9.93
C LYS A 53 -6.56 4.82 -9.29
N GLU A 54 -6.14 5.46 -8.20
CA GLU A 54 -6.89 6.50 -7.50
C GLU A 54 -6.05 7.79 -7.49
N GLU A 55 -6.67 8.91 -7.91
CA GLU A 55 -6.07 10.26 -7.87
C GLU A 55 -6.63 11.06 -6.69
N PHE A 56 -5.76 11.78 -5.95
CA PHE A 56 -6.16 12.63 -4.82
C PHE A 56 -5.70 14.07 -4.99
N ASN A 57 -6.50 15.01 -4.50
CA ASN A 57 -6.38 16.42 -4.82
C ASN A 57 -5.30 17.17 -4.01
N ASP A 58 -4.56 17.99 -4.76
CA ASP A 58 -3.74 19.18 -4.49
C ASP A 58 -2.29 19.05 -3.95
N GLU A 59 -1.87 17.95 -3.31
CA GLU A 59 -0.44 17.71 -2.96
C GLU A 59 0.15 16.39 -3.54
N PHE A 60 -0.62 15.73 -4.41
CA PHE A 60 -0.35 14.55 -5.26
C PHE A 60 0.39 13.38 -4.61
N PRO A 61 -0.40 12.37 -4.25
CA PRO A 61 -0.03 11.06 -4.73
C PRO A 61 -1.13 10.30 -5.45
N ILE A 62 -0.76 9.70 -6.57
CA ILE A 62 -1.50 8.62 -7.21
C ILE A 62 -1.34 7.38 -6.33
N ARG A 63 -2.46 6.82 -5.85
CA ARG A 63 -2.45 5.49 -5.25
C ARG A 63 -2.64 4.47 -6.35
N LEU A 64 -1.77 3.47 -6.34
CA LEU A 64 -1.90 2.29 -7.16
C LEU A 64 -2.13 1.11 -6.25
N SER A 65 -3.09 0.25 -6.60
CA SER A 65 -3.38 -0.93 -5.83
C SER A 65 -3.75 -2.13 -6.69
N PHE A 66 -3.52 -3.34 -6.17
CA PHE A 66 -4.04 -4.56 -6.75
C PHE A 66 -4.33 -5.58 -5.64
N GLU A 67 -5.24 -6.50 -5.93
CA GLU A 67 -5.58 -7.58 -5.00
C GLU A 67 -4.90 -8.89 -5.38
N TYR A 68 -4.35 -9.57 -4.38
CA TYR A 68 -3.79 -10.91 -4.56
C TYR A 68 -3.86 -11.69 -3.25
N ASN A 69 -4.37 -12.93 -3.30
CA ASN A 69 -4.49 -13.83 -2.15
C ASN A 69 -5.07 -13.18 -0.88
N ASN A 70 -6.22 -12.51 -1.02
CA ASN A 70 -6.90 -11.81 0.08
C ASN A 70 -6.07 -10.68 0.74
N CYS A 71 -5.07 -10.18 0.02
CA CYS A 71 -4.31 -9.00 0.41
C CYS A 71 -4.53 -7.89 -0.61
N LEU A 72 -4.65 -6.67 -0.13
CA LEU A 72 -4.60 -5.46 -0.95
C LEU A 72 -3.15 -4.95 -0.91
N PHE A 73 -2.48 -4.96 -2.04
CA PHE A 73 -1.16 -4.35 -2.17
C PHE A 73 -1.33 -2.93 -2.68
N GLU A 74 -0.66 -1.98 -2.05
CA GLU A 74 -0.75 -0.58 -2.44
C GLU A 74 0.61 0.13 -2.43
N THR A 75 0.72 1.16 -3.27
CA THR A 75 1.81 2.12 -3.22
C THR A 75 1.28 3.53 -3.54
N ILE A 76 2.08 4.52 -3.19
CA ILE A 76 1.78 5.94 -3.31
C ILE A 76 2.89 6.53 -4.16
N MET A 77 2.55 6.99 -5.36
CA MET A 77 3.51 7.57 -6.32
C MET A 77 3.18 9.03 -6.55
N THR A 78 4.19 9.85 -6.87
CA THR A 78 3.94 11.18 -7.42
C THR A 78 3.51 11.08 -8.89
N ASP A 79 2.86 12.12 -9.40
CA ASP A 79 2.51 12.22 -10.83
C ASP A 79 3.75 12.07 -11.73
N GLU A 80 4.89 12.63 -11.32
CA GLU A 80 6.14 12.53 -12.06
C GLU A 80 6.61 11.07 -12.17
N THR A 81 6.68 10.36 -11.05
CA THR A 81 7.14 8.96 -11.02
C THR A 81 6.17 8.03 -11.75
N TYR A 82 4.86 8.25 -11.60
CA TYR A 82 3.85 7.49 -12.32
C TYR A 82 4.05 7.63 -13.83
N ASN A 83 4.16 8.87 -14.33
CA ASN A 83 4.28 9.14 -15.76
C ASN A 83 5.61 8.66 -16.35
N ALA A 84 6.71 8.77 -15.61
CA ALA A 84 8.04 8.43 -16.12
C ALA A 84 8.30 6.93 -16.21
N GLU A 85 7.81 6.15 -15.23
CA GLU A 85 8.22 4.74 -15.10
C GLU A 85 7.05 3.76 -15.06
N PHE A 86 5.89 4.15 -14.53
CA PHE A 86 4.79 3.22 -14.34
C PHE A 86 3.83 3.18 -15.53
N LYS A 87 3.56 4.36 -16.09
CA LYS A 87 2.58 4.57 -17.16
C LYS A 87 2.83 3.67 -18.37
N GLU A 88 4.06 3.70 -18.90
CA GLU A 88 4.43 2.88 -20.06
C GLU A 88 4.35 1.37 -19.77
N LEU A 89 4.71 0.95 -18.56
CA LEU A 89 4.75 -0.46 -18.18
C LEU A 89 3.34 -1.05 -18.02
N TYR A 90 2.39 -0.27 -17.49
CA TYR A 90 1.14 -0.83 -16.96
C TYR A 90 -0.15 -0.30 -17.61
N GLU A 91 -0.15 0.85 -18.29
CA GLU A 91 -1.35 1.31 -19.02
C GLU A 91 -1.73 0.38 -20.17
N SER A 92 -0.75 -0.33 -20.73
CA SER A 92 -1.00 -1.36 -21.75
C SER A 92 -1.64 -2.64 -21.19
N GLN A 93 -1.71 -2.80 -19.86
CA GLN A 93 -2.06 -4.06 -19.18
C GLN A 93 -3.19 -3.93 -18.16
N PHE A 94 -4.20 -3.10 -18.42
CA PHE A 94 -5.46 -3.01 -17.65
C PHE A 94 -5.37 -2.16 -16.35
N ILE A 95 -5.60 -0.85 -16.51
CA ILE A 95 -5.88 0.08 -15.40
C ILE A 95 -7.39 0.36 -15.32
N GLU A 96 -7.97 0.25 -14.12
CA GLU A 96 -9.31 0.76 -13.81
C GLU A 96 -9.18 2.05 -12.98
N GLU A 97 -9.69 3.16 -13.51
CA GLU A 97 -9.75 4.43 -12.80
C GLU A 97 -10.90 4.40 -11.79
N VAL A 98 -10.58 4.60 -10.51
CA VAL A 98 -11.55 4.61 -9.43
C VAL A 98 -11.66 6.02 -8.84
N SER A 99 -12.90 6.48 -8.66
CA SER A 99 -13.23 7.80 -8.10
C SER A 99 -12.65 7.99 -6.70
N SER A 100 -12.23 9.22 -6.40
CA SER A 100 -11.47 9.65 -5.21
C SER A 100 -12.07 9.24 -3.85
N ASP A 101 -11.23 8.60 -3.02
CA ASP A 101 -11.40 8.42 -1.57
C ASP A 101 -10.48 9.39 -0.76
N PRO A 102 -10.60 9.49 0.57
CA PRO A 102 -9.71 10.36 1.36
C PRO A 102 -8.24 9.88 1.38
N ILE A 103 -7.31 10.82 1.60
CA ILE A 103 -5.87 10.52 1.71
C ILE A 103 -5.57 9.85 3.05
N ARG A 104 -4.89 8.69 2.98
CA ARG A 104 -4.38 7.97 4.15
C ARG A 104 -2.86 8.20 4.29
N PRO A 105 -2.35 8.76 5.40
CA PRO A 105 -0.91 8.96 5.60
C PRO A 105 -0.13 7.63 5.57
N ARG A 106 1.12 7.66 5.09
CA ARG A 106 1.99 6.47 5.03
C ARG A 106 2.10 5.80 6.39
N GLY A 107 1.91 4.48 6.42
CA GLY A 107 1.96 3.68 7.65
C GLY A 107 0.80 3.88 8.62
N VAL A 108 -0.29 4.55 8.22
CA VAL A 108 -1.49 4.75 9.03
C VAL A 108 -2.65 3.97 8.41
N SER A 109 -3.37 3.19 9.19
CA SER A 109 -4.56 2.46 8.76
C SER A 109 -5.84 3.30 8.74
N TRP A 110 -6.89 2.83 8.07
CA TRP A 110 -8.20 3.47 7.93
C TRP A 110 -8.91 3.43 9.27
N ASN A 111 -8.65 2.36 10.04
CA ASN A 111 -9.01 2.32 11.43
C ASN A 111 -8.24 3.34 12.26
N GLU A 112 -6.93 3.51 12.10
CA GLU A 112 -6.20 4.56 12.82
C GLU A 112 -6.67 5.97 12.45
N ILE A 113 -7.08 6.20 11.20
CA ILE A 113 -7.71 7.46 10.77
C ILE A 113 -9.10 7.62 11.40
N ALA A 114 -9.98 6.63 11.23
CA ALA A 114 -11.34 6.67 11.78
C ALA A 114 -11.34 6.82 13.30
N MET A 115 -10.37 6.23 14.00
CA MET A 115 -10.19 6.37 15.44
C MET A 115 -9.70 7.77 15.82
N LYS A 116 -8.74 8.34 15.09
CA LYS A 116 -8.31 9.73 15.28
C LYS A 116 -9.44 10.72 15.02
N GLU A 117 -10.22 10.51 13.96
CA GLU A 117 -11.40 11.33 13.63
C GLU A 117 -12.51 11.20 14.68
N ALA A 118 -12.69 10.01 15.26
CA ALA A 118 -13.58 9.77 16.39
C ALA A 118 -13.05 10.30 17.74
N GLY A 119 -11.86 10.91 17.77
CA GLY A 119 -11.29 11.55 18.96
C GLY A 119 -10.60 10.59 19.93
N HIS A 120 -10.34 9.35 19.53
CA HIS A 120 -9.60 8.37 20.33
C HIS A 120 -8.10 8.70 20.33
N LYS A 121 -7.45 8.48 21.48
CA LYS A 121 -6.01 8.67 21.65
C LYS A 121 -5.29 7.35 21.46
N GLU A 122 -4.03 7.39 21.01
CA GLU A 122 -3.15 6.20 20.93
C GLU A 122 -3.04 5.44 22.27
N SER A 123 -3.21 6.14 23.40
CA SER A 123 -3.23 5.56 24.74
C SER A 123 -4.41 4.65 25.02
N ASP A 124 -5.49 4.73 24.24
CA ASP A 124 -6.74 4.01 24.50
C ASP A 124 -6.63 2.51 24.17
N PHE A 125 -5.48 2.08 23.61
CA PHE A 125 -5.25 0.73 23.08
C PHE A 125 -3.97 0.05 23.62
N ARG A 126 -3.26 0.65 24.59
CA ARG A 126 -2.11 0.02 25.27
C ARG A 126 -2.52 -0.78 26.49
#